data_AF-A0A6D2KT24-F1
#
_entry.id   AF-A0A6D2KT24-F1
#
_cell.length_a   1.000
_cell.length_b   1.000
_cell.length_c   1.000
_cell.angle_alpha   90.00
_cell.angle_beta   90.00
_cell.angle_gamma   90.00
#
_symmetry.space_group_name_H-M   'P 1'
#
loop_
_entity.id
_entity.type
_entity.pdbx_description
1 polymer ?
#
loop_
_entity_poly.entity_id
_entity_poly.type
_entity_poly.pdbx_seq_one_letter_code
_entity_poly.pdbx_strand_id
1 'polypeptide(L)'
;MAVPAAAAIERAFGVTNIKSHIPLILDLDDHNYDAWRELFLTHCLTFDVLGHLDGTLVPNGVNDLPWLKCDGLVKLWIYGTIAQPLFRSSFAPGGTARDVWIRIENQFRNNKEARAIQLDNELRTTEIGDQTIQQYCQKLKSLSDRVANVDAPVTDRMLVTYLLNGLNEK
;
A
#
# COMPACT_ATOMS: atom_id res chain seq x y z
N MET A 1 19.06 6.62 28.28
CA MET A 1 18.36 7.83 28.76
C MET A 1 17.24 8.12 27.77
N ALA A 2 15.99 8.18 28.21
CA ALA A 2 14.86 8.53 27.34
C ALA A 2 14.99 10.00 26.93
N VAL A 3 14.94 10.29 25.63
CA VAL A 3 14.85 11.66 25.12
C VAL A 3 13.47 12.20 25.52
N PRO A 4 13.36 13.35 26.18
CA PRO A 4 12.05 13.92 26.53
C PRO A 4 11.24 14.23 25.27
N ALA A 5 9.93 13.94 25.28
CA ALA A 5 9.03 14.05 24.13
C ALA A 5 9.11 15.41 23.40
N ALA A 6 9.35 16.50 24.13
CA ALA A 6 9.54 17.83 23.56
C ALA A 6 10.74 17.94 22.61
N ALA A 7 11.87 17.29 22.93
CA ALA A 7 13.09 17.35 22.11
C ALA A 7 12.99 16.50 20.84
N ALA A 8 12.14 15.47 20.84
CA ALA A 8 11.88 14.68 19.64
C ALA A 8 11.00 15.44 18.63
N ILE A 9 9.98 16.13 19.15
CA ILE A 9 9.12 17.01 18.37
C ILE A 9 9.93 18.11 17.67
N GLU A 10 10.88 18.74 18.37
CA GLU A 10 11.76 19.77 17.78
C GLU A 10 12.61 19.25 16.62
N ARG A 11 13.10 18.01 16.69
CA ARG A 11 13.86 17.38 15.58
C ARG A 11 13.01 17.20 14.34
N ALA A 12 11.75 16.77 14.51
CA ALA A 12 10.83 16.57 13.39
C ALA A 12 10.60 17.88 12.61
N PHE A 13 10.40 19.00 13.33
CA PHE A 13 10.23 20.31 12.69
C PHE A 13 11.45 20.81 11.91
N GLY A 14 12.64 20.21 12.11
CA GLY A 14 13.82 20.48 11.30
C GLY A 14 13.77 19.89 9.88
N VAL A 15 12.85 18.95 9.60
CA VAL A 15 12.69 18.34 8.27
C VAL A 15 11.87 19.26 7.38
N THR A 16 12.57 20.12 6.63
CA THR A 16 11.95 21.07 5.70
C THR A 16 11.60 20.45 4.34
N ASN A 17 12.27 19.37 3.96
CA ASN A 17 12.02 18.64 2.72
C ASN A 17 12.05 17.12 2.97
N ILE A 18 10.87 16.52 3.10
CA ILE A 18 10.73 15.07 3.31
C ILE A 18 11.35 14.24 2.18
N LYS A 19 11.39 14.76 0.95
CA LYS A 19 11.93 14.03 -0.21
C LYS A 19 13.44 13.76 -0.12
N SER A 20 14.16 14.51 0.72
CA SER A 20 15.56 14.23 1.02
C SER A 20 15.75 12.97 1.88
N HIS A 21 14.71 12.55 2.61
CA HIS A 21 14.71 11.36 3.45
C HIS A 21 13.97 10.18 2.79
N ILE A 22 12.92 10.48 2.03
CA ILE A 22 12.11 9.51 1.29
C ILE A 22 12.11 9.94 -0.18
N PRO A 23 13.07 9.50 -1.00
CA PRO A 23 13.18 9.91 -2.40
C PRO A 23 12.16 9.23 -3.32
N LEU A 24 11.21 8.48 -2.76
CA LEU A 24 10.19 7.72 -3.47
C LEU A 24 8.85 8.47 -3.42
N ILE A 25 8.22 8.62 -4.58
CA ILE A 25 6.85 9.13 -4.68
C ILE A 25 5.92 7.93 -4.85
N LEU A 26 5.05 7.71 -3.87
CA LEU A 26 4.06 6.64 -3.91
C LEU A 26 3.06 6.88 -5.03
N ASP A 27 2.91 5.89 -5.90
CA ASP A 27 1.95 5.90 -7.00
C ASP A 27 1.21 4.56 -7.06
N LEU A 28 -0.02 4.57 -7.56
CA LEU A 28 -0.88 3.38 -7.64
C LEU A 28 -0.37 2.36 -8.67
N ASP A 29 0.38 2.82 -9.66
CA ASP A 29 0.82 2.01 -10.80
C ASP A 29 2.31 1.61 -10.72
N ASP A 30 3.08 2.24 -9.84
CA ASP A 30 4.54 2.03 -9.72
C ASP A 30 4.94 0.82 -8.86
N HIS A 31 3.97 0.09 -8.29
CA HIS A 31 4.20 -1.09 -7.43
C HIS A 31 5.19 -0.81 -6.28
N ASN A 32 5.21 0.42 -5.80
CA ASN A 32 6.21 0.92 -4.87
C ASN A 32 5.67 1.11 -3.44
N TYR A 33 4.46 0.65 -3.17
CA TYR A 33 3.79 0.79 -1.87
C TYR A 33 4.57 0.19 -0.71
N ASP A 34 5.05 -1.05 -0.82
CA ASP A 34 5.75 -1.71 0.28
C ASP A 34 7.07 -0.99 0.62
N ALA A 35 7.82 -0.59 -0.40
CA ALA A 35 9.05 0.16 -0.23
C ALA A 35 8.79 1.56 0.35
N TRP A 36 7.79 2.28 -0.15
CA TRP A 36 7.40 3.58 0.39
C TRP A 36 6.94 3.47 1.84
N ARG A 37 6.11 2.48 2.15
CA ARG A 37 5.58 2.24 3.48
C ARG A 37 6.69 1.97 4.48
N GLU A 38 7.65 1.11 4.14
CA GLU A 38 8.79 0.80 4.99
C GLU A 38 9.66 2.04 5.27
N LEU A 39 9.99 2.82 4.23
CA LEU A 39 10.75 4.06 4.37
C LEU A 39 10.01 5.10 5.22
N PHE A 40 8.70 5.24 5.02
CA PHE A 40 7.88 6.21 5.75
C PHE A 40 7.74 5.84 7.23
N LEU A 41 7.46 4.57 7.54
CA LEU A 41 7.38 4.10 8.92
C LEU A 41 8.73 4.22 9.63
N THR A 42 9.83 3.87 8.95
CA THR A 42 11.19 4.04 9.48
C THR A 42 11.49 5.50 9.78
N HIS A 43 11.14 6.41 8.86
CA HIS A 43 11.30 7.84 9.08
C HIS A 43 10.52 8.30 10.33
N CYS A 44 9.22 8.01 10.41
CA CYS A 44 8.41 8.39 11.56
C CYS A 44 8.91 7.79 12.88
N LEU A 45 9.44 6.56 12.87
CA LEU A 45 10.07 5.94 14.04
C LEU A 45 11.30 6.73 14.49
N THR A 46 12.21 7.09 13.58
CA THR A 46 13.45 7.82 13.93
C THR A 46 13.23 9.22 14.50
N PHE A 47 12.09 9.83 14.18
CA PHE A 47 11.67 11.14 14.69
C PHE A 47 10.67 11.03 15.86
N ASP A 48 10.43 9.83 16.38
CA ASP A 48 9.49 9.54 17.49
C ASP A 48 8.05 10.04 17.24
N VAL A 49 7.61 10.06 15.99
CA VAL A 49 6.27 10.48 15.58
C VAL A 49 5.42 9.34 14.99
N LEU A 50 5.93 8.10 15.00
CA LEU A 50 5.24 6.91 14.50
C LEU A 50 3.83 6.76 15.11
N GLY A 51 3.66 7.16 16.36
CA GLY A 51 2.37 7.06 17.03
C GLY A 51 1.23 7.88 16.41
N HIS A 52 1.54 8.89 15.59
CA HIS A 52 0.54 9.62 14.80
C HIS A 52 -0.03 8.78 13.64
N LEU A 53 0.66 7.72 13.22
CA LEU A 53 0.19 6.79 12.19
C LEU A 53 -0.51 5.59 12.81
N ASP A 54 0.13 4.93 13.79
CA ASP A 54 -0.37 3.69 14.41
C ASP A 54 -1.42 3.94 15.51
N GLY A 55 -1.63 5.20 15.91
CA GLY A 55 -2.67 5.63 16.85
C GLY A 55 -2.27 5.49 18.32
N THR A 56 -1.02 5.13 18.62
CA THR A 56 -0.50 5.05 19.98
C THR A 56 -0.25 6.42 20.60
N LEU A 57 -0.02 7.47 19.79
CA LEU A 57 0.08 8.85 20.26
C LEU A 57 -1.28 9.55 20.12
N VAL A 58 -1.96 9.74 21.25
CA VAL A 58 -3.26 10.43 21.33
C VAL A 58 -3.10 11.84 21.89
N PRO A 59 -3.96 12.80 21.49
CA PRO A 59 -3.92 14.15 22.04
C PRO A 59 -4.36 14.17 23.51
N ASN A 60 -3.72 15.00 24.33
CA ASN A 60 -4.06 15.20 25.75
C ASN A 60 -5.25 16.15 25.94
N GLY A 61 -6.33 15.92 25.20
CA GLY A 61 -7.53 16.75 25.18
C GLY A 61 -7.76 17.48 23.85
N VAL A 62 -8.86 18.24 23.77
CA VAL A 62 -9.40 18.78 22.51
C VAL A 62 -8.48 19.83 21.86
N ASN A 63 -7.63 20.50 22.65
CA ASN A 63 -6.78 21.61 22.19
C ASN A 63 -5.28 21.35 22.44
N ASP A 64 -4.84 20.08 22.33
CA ASP A 64 -3.41 19.73 22.41
C ASP A 64 -2.67 20.27 21.17
N LEU A 65 -2.31 21.55 21.21
CA LEU A 65 -1.68 22.26 20.11
C LEU A 65 -0.32 21.66 19.70
N PRO A 66 0.56 21.23 20.64
CA PRO A 66 1.77 20.48 20.28
C PRO A 66 1.46 19.22 19.45
N TRP A 67 0.50 18.41 19.88
CA TRP A 67 0.09 17.21 19.14
C TRP A 67 -0.46 17.57 17.76
N LEU A 68 -1.35 18.57 17.66
CA LEU A 68 -1.96 19.02 16.40
C LEU A 68 -0.92 19.52 15.39
N LYS A 69 0.12 20.23 15.87
CA LYS A 69 1.22 20.69 15.00
C LYS A 69 2.04 19.51 14.48
N CYS A 70 2.34 18.52 15.32
CA CYS A 70 3.08 17.31 14.91
C CYS A 70 2.26 16.46 13.93
N ASP A 71 0.97 16.26 14.21
CA ASP A 71 0.04 15.58 13.29
C ASP A 71 -0.02 16.30 11.93
N GLY A 72 -0.07 17.63 11.94
CA GLY A 72 0.01 18.46 10.75
C GLY A 72 1.30 18.27 9.96
N LEU A 73 2.45 18.17 10.64
CA LEU A 73 3.74 17.92 10.01
C LEU A 73 3.79 16.53 9.35
N VAL A 74 3.35 15.48 10.04
CA VAL A 74 3.31 14.12 9.49
C VAL A 74 2.38 14.06 8.27
N LYS A 75 1.22 14.75 8.30
CA LYS A 75 0.36 14.90 7.12
C LYS A 75 1.09 15.55 5.94
N LEU A 76 1.82 16.63 6.18
CA LEU A 76 2.60 17.29 5.12
C LEU A 76 3.66 16.35 4.53
N TRP A 77 4.29 15.51 5.35
CA TRP A 77 5.22 14.48 4.87
C TRP A 77 4.52 13.43 3.99
N ILE A 78 3.35 12.94 4.40
CA ILE A 78 2.55 12.02 3.56
C ILE A 78 2.24 12.70 2.23
N TYR A 79 1.64 13.89 2.25
CA TYR A 79 1.27 14.61 1.02
C TYR A 79 2.48 14.96 0.14
N GLY A 80 3.65 15.21 0.73
CA GLY A 80 4.88 15.47 0.01
C GLY A 80 5.49 14.25 -0.69
N THR A 81 5.06 13.04 -0.35
CA THR A 81 5.62 11.77 -0.85
C THR A 81 4.62 10.90 -1.60
N ILE A 82 3.44 11.42 -1.93
CA ILE A 82 2.43 10.72 -2.75
C ILE A 82 2.18 11.45 -4.07
N ALA A 83 1.83 10.70 -5.11
CA ALA A 83 1.44 11.24 -6.40
C ALA A 83 0.09 11.97 -6.33
N GLN A 84 -0.15 12.88 -7.28
CA GLN A 84 -1.36 13.70 -7.29
C GLN A 84 -2.69 12.91 -7.30
N PRO A 85 -2.82 11.79 -8.05
CA PRO A 85 -4.05 10.99 -8.01
C PRO A 85 -4.33 10.44 -6.60
N LEU A 86 -3.28 9.93 -5.94
CA LEU A 86 -3.37 9.38 -4.60
C LEU A 86 -3.66 10.46 -3.55
N PHE A 87 -3.07 11.65 -3.71
CA PHE A 87 -3.44 12.81 -2.89
C PHE A 87 -4.94 13.10 -2.98
N ARG A 88 -5.50 13.17 -4.19
CA ARG A 88 -6.93 13.49 -4.38
C ARG A 88 -7.85 12.45 -3.74
N SER A 89 -7.51 11.16 -3.79
CA SER A 89 -8.33 10.09 -3.21
C SER A 89 -8.16 9.93 -1.71
N SER A 90 -6.98 10.23 -1.16
CA SER A 90 -6.67 10.06 0.26
C SER A 90 -6.88 11.32 1.11
N PHE A 91 -7.02 12.50 0.48
CA PHE A 91 -7.21 13.77 1.17
C PHE A 91 -8.41 13.76 2.11
N ALA A 92 -8.19 14.16 3.37
CA ALA A 92 -9.22 14.20 4.41
C ALA A 92 -9.24 15.61 5.05
N PRO A 93 -10.20 16.48 4.68
CA PRO A 93 -10.36 17.78 5.32
C PRO A 93 -10.61 17.62 6.82
N GLY A 94 -9.79 18.27 7.65
CA GLY A 94 -9.87 18.15 9.12
C GLY A 94 -9.45 16.79 9.69
N GLY A 95 -9.04 15.84 8.84
CA GLY A 95 -8.56 14.53 9.27
C GLY A 95 -7.14 14.60 9.84
N THR A 96 -6.79 13.58 10.61
CA THR A 96 -5.47 13.33 11.19
C THR A 96 -4.51 12.68 10.18
N ALA A 97 -3.21 12.62 10.50
CA ALA A 97 -2.25 11.85 9.72
C ALA A 97 -2.66 10.38 9.60
N ARG A 98 -3.18 9.80 10.69
CA ARG A 98 -3.74 8.44 10.73
C ARG A 98 -4.89 8.26 9.74
N ASP A 99 -5.81 9.21 9.64
CA ASP A 99 -6.94 9.10 8.72
C ASP A 99 -6.47 9.02 7.26
N VAL A 100 -5.50 9.86 6.89
CA VAL A 100 -4.89 9.84 5.55
C VAL A 100 -4.12 8.53 5.32
N TRP A 101 -3.32 8.11 6.30
CA TRP A 101 -2.56 6.86 6.25
C TRP A 101 -3.46 5.65 5.99
N ILE A 102 -4.53 5.48 6.78
CA ILE A 102 -5.49 4.39 6.63
C ILE A 102 -6.17 4.41 5.26
N ARG A 103 -6.52 5.60 4.74
CA ARG A 103 -7.11 5.72 3.39
C ARG A 103 -6.16 5.21 2.31
N ILE A 104 -4.87 5.55 2.41
CA ILE A 104 -3.84 5.05 1.50
C ILE A 104 -3.71 3.54 1.62
N GLU A 105 -3.52 3.00 2.84
CA GLU A 105 -3.37 1.55 3.06
C GLU A 105 -4.57 0.77 2.49
N ASN A 106 -5.79 1.27 2.71
CA ASN A 106 -7.01 0.65 2.18
C ASN A 106 -7.07 0.72 0.65
N GLN A 107 -6.59 1.78 0.02
CA GLN A 107 -6.60 1.88 -1.43
C GLN A 107 -5.67 0.84 -2.08
N PHE A 108 -4.48 0.62 -1.52
CA PHE A 108 -3.56 -0.41 -2.02
C PHE A 108 -4.06 -1.82 -1.70
N ARG A 109 -4.67 -2.04 -0.53
CA ARG A 109 -5.33 -3.31 -0.19
C ARG A 109 -6.48 -3.63 -1.15
N ASN A 110 -7.39 -2.69 -1.37
CA ASN A 110 -8.54 -2.86 -2.25
C ASN A 110 -8.11 -3.07 -3.72
N ASN A 111 -7.07 -2.37 -4.18
CA ASN A 111 -6.51 -2.57 -5.52
C ASN A 111 -5.93 -3.99 -5.65
N LYS A 112 -5.21 -4.48 -4.62
CA LYS A 112 -4.69 -5.84 -4.57
C LYS A 112 -5.81 -6.89 -4.63
N GLU A 113 -6.88 -6.70 -3.85
CA GLU A 113 -8.07 -7.58 -3.89
C GLU A 113 -8.78 -7.55 -5.25
N ALA A 114 -8.97 -6.37 -5.85
CA ALA A 114 -9.59 -6.23 -7.17
C ALA A 114 -8.75 -6.93 -8.26
N ARG A 115 -7.42 -6.77 -8.23
CA ARG A 115 -6.49 -7.48 -9.12
C ARG A 115 -6.54 -8.98 -8.90
N ALA A 116 -6.61 -9.45 -7.64
CA ALA A 116 -6.76 -10.87 -7.34
C ALA A 116 -8.05 -11.45 -7.93
N ILE A 117 -9.19 -10.75 -7.78
CA ILE A 117 -10.48 -11.17 -8.37
C ILE A 117 -10.39 -11.21 -9.90
N GLN A 118 -9.81 -10.18 -10.52
CA GLN A 118 -9.68 -10.12 -11.98
C GLN A 118 -8.82 -11.29 -12.51
N LEU A 119 -7.67 -11.53 -11.88
CA LEU A 119 -6.74 -12.59 -12.29
C LEU A 119 -7.32 -13.98 -12.02
N ASP A 120 -8.01 -14.20 -10.90
CA ASP A 120 -8.71 -15.46 -10.60
C ASP A 120 -9.82 -15.72 -11.63
N ASN A 121 -10.61 -14.70 -12.00
CA ASN A 121 -11.62 -14.83 -13.04
C ASN A 121 -11.00 -15.15 -14.41
N GLU A 122 -9.92 -14.46 -14.78
CA GLU A 122 -9.18 -14.73 -16.02
C GLU A 122 -8.62 -16.17 -16.03
N LEU A 123 -8.08 -16.63 -14.91
CA LEU A 123 -7.56 -18.00 -14.76
C LEU A 123 -8.68 -19.04 -14.91
N ARG A 124 -9.85 -18.83 -14.30
CA ARG A 124 -11.00 -19.74 -14.36
C ARG A 124 -11.66 -19.83 -15.73
N THR A 125 -11.64 -18.73 -16.49
CA THR A 125 -12.34 -18.60 -17.77
C THR A 125 -11.42 -18.78 -18.97
N THR A 126 -10.13 -18.99 -18.76
CA THR A 126 -9.15 -19.21 -19.83
C THR A 126 -9.37 -20.58 -20.48
N GLU A 127 -9.80 -20.57 -21.74
CA GLU A 127 -9.98 -21.75 -22.59
C GLU A 127 -8.80 -21.91 -23.58
N ILE A 128 -8.60 -23.14 -24.09
CA ILE A 128 -7.51 -23.45 -25.03
C ILE A 128 -7.67 -22.75 -26.40
N GLY A 129 -8.91 -22.63 -26.89
CA GLY A 129 -9.19 -22.09 -28.23
C GLY A 129 -8.38 -22.78 -29.33
N ASP A 130 -7.67 -21.99 -30.15
CA ASP A 130 -6.78 -22.47 -31.20
C ASP A 130 -5.30 -22.60 -30.76
N GLN A 131 -5.01 -22.43 -29.46
CA GLN A 131 -3.66 -22.57 -28.94
C GLN A 131 -3.25 -24.05 -28.88
N THR A 132 -1.94 -24.31 -28.94
CA THR A 132 -1.42 -25.63 -28.56
C THR A 132 -1.57 -25.84 -27.05
N ILE A 133 -1.64 -27.11 -26.61
CA ILE A 133 -1.67 -27.47 -25.18
C ILE A 133 -0.50 -26.82 -24.43
N GLN A 134 0.71 -26.81 -25.02
CA GLN A 134 1.88 -26.20 -24.40
C GLN A 134 1.71 -24.68 -24.18
N GLN A 135 1.22 -23.96 -25.18
CA GLN A 135 0.96 -22.51 -25.07
C GLN A 135 -0.12 -22.21 -24.02
N TYR A 136 -1.17 -23.03 -23.98
CA TYR A 136 -2.24 -22.93 -22.99
C TYR A 136 -1.73 -23.17 -21.57
N CYS A 137 -0.94 -24.22 -21.34
CA CYS A 137 -0.32 -24.49 -20.05
C CYS A 137 0.61 -23.35 -19.59
N GLN A 138 1.40 -22.78 -20.51
CA GLN A 138 2.25 -21.62 -20.20
C GLN A 138 1.43 -20.38 -19.81
N LYS A 139 0.31 -20.12 -20.50
CA LYS A 139 -0.61 -19.03 -20.18
C LYS A 139 -1.22 -19.21 -18.78
N LEU A 140 -1.72 -20.41 -18.46
CA LEU A 140 -2.26 -20.71 -17.13
C LEU A 140 -1.21 -20.59 -16.02
N LYS A 141 0.02 -21.05 -16.26
CA LYS A 141 1.12 -20.87 -15.31
C LYS A 141 1.44 -19.40 -15.06
N SER A 142 1.55 -18.61 -16.12
CA SER A 142 1.77 -17.16 -16.03
C SER A 142 0.66 -16.46 -15.25
N LEU A 143 -0.61 -16.81 -15.49
CA LEU A 143 -1.74 -16.30 -14.71
C LEU A 143 -1.64 -16.72 -13.24
N SER A 144 -1.37 -17.99 -12.94
CA SER A 144 -1.18 -18.48 -11.57
C SER A 144 -0.05 -17.73 -10.84
N ASP A 145 1.08 -17.49 -11.50
CA ASP A 145 2.20 -16.73 -10.93
C ASP A 145 1.80 -15.27 -10.64
N ARG A 146 1.00 -14.65 -11.52
CA ARG A 146 0.45 -13.30 -11.30
C ARG A 146 -0.55 -13.26 -10.14
N VAL A 147 -1.38 -14.29 -9.96
CA VAL A 147 -2.28 -14.40 -8.81
C VAL A 147 -1.47 -14.54 -7.50
N ALA A 148 -0.37 -15.32 -7.52
CA ALA A 148 0.53 -15.43 -6.38
C ALA A 148 1.19 -14.09 -6.02
N ASN A 149 1.57 -13.28 -7.01
CA ASN A 149 2.17 -11.95 -6.81
C ASN A 149 1.21 -10.93 -6.14
N VAL A 150 -0.10 -11.21 -6.10
CA VAL A 150 -1.08 -10.41 -5.37
C VAL A 150 -1.52 -11.06 -4.05
N ASP A 151 -0.67 -11.91 -3.48
CA ASP A 151 -0.87 -12.68 -2.24
C ASP A 151 -2.11 -13.60 -2.25
N ALA A 152 -2.55 -14.04 -3.42
CA ALA A 152 -3.72 -14.90 -3.58
C ALA A 152 -3.41 -16.28 -4.21
N PRO A 153 -2.33 -16.98 -3.82
CA PRO A 153 -1.82 -18.14 -4.55
C PRO A 153 -2.88 -19.24 -4.74
N VAL A 154 -2.92 -19.80 -5.95
CA VAL A 154 -3.80 -20.91 -6.32
C VAL A 154 -3.07 -22.23 -6.08
N THR A 155 -3.76 -23.23 -5.54
CA THR A 155 -3.17 -24.56 -5.34
C THR A 155 -2.96 -25.28 -6.67
N ASP A 156 -1.92 -26.11 -6.77
CA ASP A 156 -1.66 -26.92 -7.97
C ASP A 156 -2.88 -27.77 -8.38
N ARG A 157 -3.60 -28.31 -7.39
CA ARG A 157 -4.84 -29.07 -7.65
C ARG A 157 -5.91 -28.23 -8.35
N MET A 158 -6.12 -26.99 -7.90
CA MET A 158 -7.06 -26.08 -8.55
C MET A 158 -6.58 -25.67 -9.93
N LEU A 159 -5.29 -25.43 -10.10
CA LEU A 159 -4.70 -25.10 -11.40
C LEU A 159 -4.91 -26.23 -12.42
N VAL A 160 -4.74 -27.49 -12.00
CA VAL A 160 -5.07 -28.67 -12.82
C VAL A 160 -6.55 -28.73 -13.15
N THR A 161 -7.44 -28.42 -12.19
CA THR A 161 -8.89 -28.33 -12.47
C THR A 161 -9.21 -27.28 -13.53
N TYR A 162 -8.62 -26.08 -13.45
CA TYR A 162 -8.85 -25.03 -14.46
C TYR A 162 -8.29 -25.41 -15.83
N LEU A 163 -7.11 -26.04 -15.85
CA LEU A 163 -6.55 -26.60 -17.07
C LEU A 163 -7.49 -27.60 -17.73
N LEU A 164 -8.03 -28.55 -16.96
CA LEU A 164 -8.97 -29.54 -17.49
C LEU A 164 -10.28 -28.90 -17.97
N ASN A 165 -10.79 -27.91 -17.25
CA ASN A 165 -12.05 -27.24 -17.60
C ASN A 165 -11.95 -26.41 -18.89
N GLY A 166 -10.79 -25.81 -19.18
CA GLY A 166 -10.61 -25.02 -20.41
C GLY A 166 -10.16 -25.83 -21.63
N LEU A 167 -9.90 -27.13 -21.46
CA LEU A 167 -9.81 -28.11 -22.54
C LEU A 167 -11.23 -28.54 -22.95
N ASN A 168 -12.04 -27.62 -23.48
CA ASN A 168 -13.32 -28.00 -24.07
C ASN A 168 -13.10 -29.01 -25.21
N GLU A 169 -13.98 -30.01 -25.31
CA GLU A 169 -14.05 -30.91 -26.47
C GLU A 169 -14.37 -30.06 -27.71
N LYS A 170 -13.47 -30.06 -28.70
CA LYS A 170 -13.84 -29.65 -30.06
C LYS A 170 -14.88 -30.63 -30.62
#